data_AF-A0A2I1F428-F1
#
_entry.id   AF-A0A2I1F428-F1
#
_cell.length_a   1.000
_cell.length_b   1.000
_cell.length_c   1.000
_cell.angle_alpha   90.00
_cell.angle_beta   90.00
_cell.angle_gamma   90.00
#
_symmetry.space_group_name_H-M   'P 1'
#
loop_
_entity.id
_entity.type
_entity.pdbx_description
1 polymer ?
#
loop_
_entity_poly.entity_id
_entity_poly.type
_entity_poly.pdbx_seq_one_letter_code
_entity_poly.pdbx_strand_id
1 'polypeptide(L)'
;MITTKIFKAYFPIFFLFVFLFYHVDAVCEKITNNVRRTDINWNFDDNFYALRGGNITLTLTDMPCGASTLLIQVVSQSGKGSYTVRTFTNKDLGVLRYIGVGVVVIKEPLFRIQARVDDLENINCPEPYFSGELCYAKYVDTPECKKEKDIEIGVPIATSIFGAIGDFGFIMGRISRRAQQLKKAREIQAQKLAAKKMMQDKKSIKL
;
A
#
# COMPACT_ATOMS: atom_id res chain seq x y z
N MET A 1 -41.51 -24.47 11.25
CA MET A 1 -41.19 -23.02 11.25
C MET A 1 -40.02 -22.69 12.20
N ILE A 2 -38.94 -23.48 12.17
CA ILE A 2 -37.78 -23.39 13.08
C ILE A 2 -36.45 -23.31 12.28
N THR A 3 -36.43 -23.91 11.08
CA THR A 3 -35.29 -23.96 10.16
C THR A 3 -34.85 -22.60 9.60
N THR A 4 -35.75 -21.61 9.50
CA THR A 4 -35.45 -20.26 9.00
C THR A 4 -34.73 -19.37 10.01
N LYS A 5 -34.85 -19.63 11.33
CA LYS A 5 -34.15 -18.82 12.37
C LYS A 5 -32.68 -19.20 12.52
N ILE A 6 -32.37 -20.49 12.33
CA ILE A 6 -31.02 -21.06 12.42
C ILE A 6 -30.14 -20.45 11.31
N PHE A 7 -30.59 -20.49 10.05
CA PHE A 7 -29.84 -19.97 8.89
C PHE A 7 -29.48 -18.47 9.00
N LYS A 8 -30.32 -17.68 9.68
CA LYS A 8 -30.15 -16.23 9.84
C LYS A 8 -29.03 -15.84 10.82
N ALA A 9 -28.66 -16.74 11.74
CA ALA A 9 -27.58 -16.52 12.70
C ALA A 9 -26.22 -17.03 12.18
N TYR A 10 -26.19 -18.16 11.45
CA TYR A 10 -24.93 -18.73 10.95
C TYR A 10 -24.33 -17.96 9.76
N PHE A 11 -25.16 -17.35 8.91
CA PHE A 11 -24.69 -16.56 7.78
C PHE A 11 -23.82 -15.34 8.21
N PRO A 12 -24.23 -14.49 9.16
CA PRO A 12 -23.37 -13.40 9.64
C PRO A 12 -22.16 -13.91 10.44
N ILE A 13 -22.27 -15.04 11.15
CA ILE A 13 -21.14 -15.67 11.85
C ILE A 13 -20.09 -16.16 10.84
N PHE A 14 -20.52 -16.76 9.72
CA PHE A 14 -19.62 -17.18 8.65
C PHE A 14 -18.91 -15.99 8.00
N PHE A 15 -19.62 -14.89 7.72
CA PHE A 15 -18.97 -13.65 7.26
C PHE A 15 -18.01 -13.08 8.30
N LEU A 16 -18.35 -13.11 9.59
CA LEU A 16 -17.46 -12.68 10.67
C LEU A 16 -16.18 -13.52 10.71
N PHE A 17 -16.27 -14.84 10.51
CA PHE A 17 -15.11 -15.72 10.36
C PHE A 17 -14.31 -15.38 9.10
N VAL A 18 -14.94 -15.18 7.94
CA VAL A 18 -14.24 -14.78 6.70
C VAL A 18 -13.52 -13.43 6.87
N PHE A 19 -14.13 -12.46 7.54
CA PHE A 19 -13.49 -11.18 7.87
C PHE A 19 -12.36 -11.33 8.90
N LEU A 20 -12.48 -12.24 9.87
CA LEU A 20 -11.41 -12.57 10.83
C LEU A 20 -10.24 -13.32 10.17
N PHE A 21 -10.49 -14.10 9.11
CA PHE A 21 -9.48 -14.82 8.34
C PHE A 21 -8.87 -14.02 7.20
N TYR A 22 -9.35 -12.80 6.91
CA TYR A 22 -8.56 -11.81 6.16
C TYR A 22 -7.43 -11.31 7.07
N HIS A 23 -6.45 -12.19 7.27
CA HIS A 23 -5.16 -11.84 7.85
C HIS A 23 -4.55 -10.75 6.97
N VAL A 24 -4.58 -9.52 7.48
CA VAL A 24 -3.56 -8.54 7.10
C VAL A 24 -2.31 -9.07 7.80
N ASP A 25 -1.42 -9.72 7.05
CA ASP A 25 -0.14 -10.21 7.57
C ASP A 25 0.73 -9.00 7.97
N ALA A 26 0.45 -8.44 9.14
CA ALA A 26 1.31 -7.47 9.78
C ALA A 26 2.56 -8.22 10.24
N VAL A 27 3.68 -7.94 9.59
CA VAL A 27 4.98 -8.47 9.96
C VAL A 27 5.72 -7.40 10.75
N CYS A 28 6.34 -7.81 11.84
CA CYS A 28 7.30 -7.02 12.59
C CYS A 28 8.66 -7.71 12.48
N GLU A 29 9.67 -6.99 12.03
CA GLU A 29 11.02 -7.51 11.90
C GLU A 29 12.07 -6.54 12.47
N LYS A 30 13.16 -7.12 12.98
CA LYS A 30 14.27 -6.33 13.50
C LYS A 30 15.09 -5.83 12.33
N ILE A 31 15.33 -4.52 12.31
CA ILE A 31 16.18 -3.85 11.34
C ILE A 31 17.43 -3.31 12.03
N THR A 32 18.53 -3.26 11.29
CA THR A 32 19.75 -2.57 11.71
C THR A 32 20.34 -1.92 10.46
N ASN A 33 20.55 -0.62 10.52
CA ASN A 33 21.02 0.16 9.38
C ASN A 33 22.16 1.07 9.77
N ASN A 34 23.21 1.05 8.96
CA ASN A 34 24.30 2.00 9.08
C ASN A 34 23.81 3.39 8.69
N VAL A 35 24.43 4.41 9.26
CA VAL A 35 24.23 5.81 8.90
C VAL A 35 25.57 6.37 8.43
N ARG A 36 25.52 7.32 7.49
CA ARG A 36 26.75 8.01 7.07
C ARG A 36 27.20 8.97 8.16
N ARG A 37 28.52 8.97 8.41
CA ARG A 37 29.18 9.91 9.33
C ARG A 37 29.66 11.19 8.63
N THR A 38 29.83 11.15 7.32
CA THR A 38 30.62 12.14 6.58
C THR A 38 29.80 13.31 6.04
N ASP A 39 28.48 13.15 5.89
CA ASP A 39 27.61 14.13 5.27
C ASP A 39 26.18 14.05 5.81
N ILE A 40 25.38 15.10 5.55
CA ILE A 40 23.97 15.21 5.96
C ILE A 40 23.05 14.53 4.90
N ASN A 41 23.64 13.73 4.01
CA ASN A 41 22.89 13.05 2.97
C ASN A 41 22.07 11.90 3.55
N TRP A 42 20.93 11.64 2.93
CA TRP A 42 20.12 10.47 3.27
C TRP A 42 20.90 9.21 2.95
N ASN A 43 21.16 8.39 3.96
CA ASN A 43 21.57 7.02 3.72
C ASN A 43 20.36 6.18 3.33
N PHE A 44 20.57 5.25 2.42
CA PHE A 44 19.55 4.30 2.00
C PHE A 44 19.78 3.02 2.78
N ASP A 45 18.69 2.44 3.27
CA ASP A 45 18.67 1.00 3.48
C ASP A 45 18.71 0.33 2.10
N ASP A 46 19.71 -0.52 1.88
CA ASP A 46 19.80 -1.33 0.66
C ASP A 46 18.70 -2.41 0.60
N ASN A 47 17.92 -2.57 1.67
CA ASN A 47 16.77 -3.47 1.74
C ASN A 47 15.49 -2.82 1.23
N PHE A 48 14.76 -3.59 0.41
CA PHE A 48 13.41 -3.28 -0.03
C PHE A 48 12.39 -4.17 0.67
N TYR A 49 11.36 -3.53 1.21
CA TYR A 49 10.30 -4.15 1.99
C TYR A 49 9.02 -4.26 1.16
N ALA A 50 8.49 -5.47 1.05
CA ALA A 50 7.27 -5.75 0.30
C ALA A 50 6.02 -5.32 1.08
N LEU A 51 5.32 -4.28 0.65
CA LEU A 51 4.20 -3.65 1.35
C LEU A 51 2.89 -3.80 0.59
N ARG A 52 1.82 -4.16 1.29
CA ARG A 52 0.46 -4.23 0.72
C ARG A 52 -0.26 -2.87 0.74
N GLY A 53 0.11 -2.03 1.69
CA GLY A 53 -0.49 -0.71 1.99
C GLY A 53 -0.78 -0.58 3.48
N GLY A 54 -1.29 0.58 3.91
CA GLY A 54 -1.62 0.85 5.31
C GLY A 54 -0.55 1.65 6.04
N ASN A 55 -0.41 1.41 7.34
CA ASN A 55 0.53 2.15 8.19
C ASN A 55 1.84 1.39 8.35
N ILE A 56 2.94 2.13 8.47
CA ILE A 56 4.28 1.63 8.75
C ILE A 56 4.73 2.24 10.06
N THR A 57 5.16 1.40 10.99
CA THR A 57 5.61 1.84 12.32
C THR A 57 7.03 1.36 12.59
N LEU A 58 7.76 2.16 13.34
CA LEU A 58 9.09 1.82 13.83
C LEU A 58 9.14 2.08 15.34
N THR A 59 9.60 1.08 16.07
CA THR A 59 10.03 1.22 17.46
C THR A 59 11.55 1.24 17.46
N LEU A 60 12.15 2.40 17.71
CA LEU A 60 13.60 2.54 17.72
C LEU A 60 14.17 1.89 19.00
N THR A 61 15.15 1.00 18.86
CA THR A 61 15.79 0.34 20.01
C THR A 61 17.18 0.89 20.29
N ASP A 62 17.93 1.28 19.27
CA ASP A 62 19.23 1.92 19.41
C ASP A 62 19.35 3.15 18.50
N MET A 63 19.86 4.24 19.07
CA MET A 63 20.27 5.45 18.34
C MET A 63 21.72 5.31 17.85
N PRO A 64 22.09 6.00 16.75
CA PRO A 64 23.49 6.12 16.37
C PRO A 64 24.34 6.70 17.50
N CYS A 65 25.55 6.17 17.66
CA CYS A 65 26.48 6.54 18.72
C CYS A 65 26.69 8.05 18.81
N GLY A 66 26.32 8.64 19.96
CA GLY A 66 26.47 10.07 20.21
C GLY A 66 25.46 10.98 19.47
N ALA A 67 24.59 10.44 18.61
CA ALA A 67 23.55 11.24 17.96
C ALA A 67 22.49 11.69 18.97
N SER A 68 22.12 12.96 18.88
CA SER A 68 20.97 13.55 19.59
C SER A 68 19.70 13.40 18.77
N THR A 69 19.85 13.45 17.43
CA THR A 69 18.73 13.48 16.49
C THR A 69 18.95 12.54 15.32
N LEU A 70 18.03 11.59 15.14
CA LEU A 70 17.94 10.70 13.98
C LEU A 70 16.70 11.05 13.17
N LEU A 71 16.87 11.34 11.89
CA LEU A 71 15.79 11.60 10.95
C LEU A 71 15.56 10.35 10.10
N ILE A 72 14.33 9.87 10.05
CA ILE A 72 13.92 8.69 9.28
C ILE A 72 12.85 9.08 8.28
N GLN A 73 13.03 8.62 7.04
CA GLN A 73 12.09 8.82 5.95
C GLN A 73 11.76 7.49 5.30
N VAL A 74 10.47 7.24 5.06
CA VAL A 74 10.04 6.13 4.21
C VAL A 74 9.94 6.62 2.77
N VAL A 75 10.49 5.84 1.84
CA VAL A 75 10.39 6.10 0.40
C VAL A 75 9.76 4.90 -0.29
N SER A 76 8.60 5.10 -0.91
CA SER A 76 8.00 4.08 -1.77
C SER A 76 8.52 4.20 -3.19
N GLN A 77 8.72 3.07 -3.86
CA GLN A 77 9.15 3.07 -5.26
C GLN A 77 8.06 3.56 -6.23
N SER A 78 6.78 3.27 -5.92
CA SER A 78 5.67 3.62 -6.81
C SER A 78 4.41 4.14 -6.12
N GLY A 79 4.39 4.10 -4.78
CA GLY A 79 3.21 4.37 -3.98
C GLY A 79 2.91 5.86 -3.78
N LYS A 80 1.68 6.15 -3.38
CA LYS A 80 1.24 7.46 -2.86
C LYS A 80 0.96 7.32 -1.36
N GLY A 81 1.23 8.36 -0.58
CA GLY A 81 1.03 8.33 0.86
C GLY A 81 1.62 9.56 1.53
N SER A 82 1.29 9.76 2.81
CA SER A 82 1.95 10.79 3.63
C SER A 82 3.24 10.23 4.18
N TYR A 83 4.32 10.39 3.39
CA TYR A 83 5.68 10.08 3.83
C TYR A 83 6.29 11.34 4.42
N THR A 84 6.15 11.50 5.74
CA THR A 84 6.78 12.61 6.45
C THR A 84 8.09 12.13 7.05
N VAL A 85 9.13 12.95 6.92
CA VAL A 85 10.35 12.77 7.72
C VAL A 85 9.95 12.77 9.20
N ARG A 86 10.37 11.75 9.93
CA ARG A 86 10.16 11.64 11.37
C ARG A 86 11.48 11.86 12.10
N THR A 87 11.40 12.67 13.14
CA THR A 87 12.51 12.95 14.04
C THR A 87 12.43 12.03 15.24
N PHE A 88 13.54 11.36 15.53
CA PHE A 88 13.75 10.53 16.71
C PHE A 88 14.84 11.14 17.57
N THR A 89 14.61 11.10 18.87
CA THR A 89 15.57 11.50 19.91
C THR A 89 15.73 10.34 20.89
N ASN A 90 16.65 10.46 21.85
CA ASN A 90 16.81 9.47 22.92
C ASN A 90 15.52 9.24 23.75
N LYS A 91 14.56 10.18 23.74
CA LYS A 91 13.25 10.02 24.40
C LYS A 91 12.29 9.09 23.65
N ASP A 92 12.58 8.80 22.38
CA ASP A 92 11.77 7.97 21.51
C ASP A 92 12.23 6.50 21.49
N LEU A 93 13.28 6.15 22.22
CA LEU A 93 13.74 4.78 22.38
C LEU A 93 12.66 3.92 23.06
N GLY A 94 12.36 2.78 22.46
CA GLY A 94 11.29 1.88 22.89
C GLY A 94 9.88 2.41 22.64
N VAL A 95 9.72 3.58 22.00
CA VAL A 95 8.41 4.17 21.70
C VAL A 95 8.02 3.87 20.26
N LEU A 96 6.82 3.30 20.08
CA LEU A 96 6.26 3.05 18.75
C LEU A 96 5.90 4.37 18.06
N ARG A 97 6.43 4.57 16.85
CA ARG A 97 6.17 5.77 16.02
C ARG A 97 5.68 5.38 14.63
N TYR A 98 4.70 6.11 14.12
CA TYR A 98 4.26 6.00 12.72
C TYR A 98 5.22 6.74 11.79
N ILE A 99 5.91 6.00 10.93
CA ILE A 99 6.83 6.54 9.92
C ILE A 99 6.23 6.57 8.50
N GLY A 100 5.09 5.91 8.30
CA GLY A 100 4.24 6.06 7.13
C GLY A 100 2.77 5.87 7.51
N VAL A 101 1.89 6.75 7.04
CA VAL A 101 0.45 6.70 7.35
C VAL A 101 -0.38 6.66 6.07
N GLY A 102 -1.31 5.71 6.01
CA GLY A 102 -2.24 5.57 4.87
C GLY A 102 -1.51 5.35 3.55
N VAL A 103 -0.44 4.55 3.56
CA VAL A 103 0.36 4.26 2.38
C VAL A 103 -0.45 3.43 1.39
N VAL A 104 -0.49 3.86 0.14
CA VAL A 104 -1.18 3.20 -0.97
C VAL A 104 -0.16 2.78 -2.02
N VAL A 105 -0.15 1.50 -2.34
CA VAL A 105 0.68 0.93 -3.40
C VAL A 105 -0.04 1.03 -4.74
N ILE A 106 0.69 1.40 -5.80
CA ILE A 106 0.10 1.59 -7.14
C ILE A 106 0.64 0.58 -8.16
N LYS A 107 1.96 0.41 -8.26
CA LYS A 107 2.57 -0.49 -9.26
C LYS A 107 3.51 -1.51 -8.61
N GLU A 108 4.51 -1.00 -7.92
CA GLU A 108 5.53 -1.75 -7.20
C GLU A 108 5.20 -1.73 -5.70
N PRO A 109 4.92 -2.88 -5.09
CA PRO A 109 4.63 -3.02 -3.67
C PRO A 109 5.89 -2.95 -2.82
N LEU A 110 6.78 -1.99 -3.08
CA LEU A 110 8.06 -1.88 -2.41
C LEU A 110 8.22 -0.50 -1.76
N PHE A 111 8.78 -0.50 -0.56
CA PHE A 111 9.33 0.68 0.07
C PHE A 111 10.74 0.39 0.63
N ARG A 112 11.46 1.46 0.93
CA ARG A 112 12.72 1.42 1.67
C ARG A 112 12.71 2.48 2.74
N ILE A 113 13.61 2.34 3.70
CA ILE A 113 13.85 3.33 4.74
C ILE A 113 15.10 4.11 4.36
N GLN A 114 15.08 5.41 4.64
CA GLN A 114 16.24 6.27 4.60
C GLN A 114 16.44 6.88 5.98
N ALA A 115 17.70 7.06 6.35
CA ALA A 115 18.07 7.63 7.62
C ALA A 115 19.20 8.64 7.47
N ARG A 116 19.19 9.67 8.31
CA ARG A 116 20.30 10.62 8.46
C ARG A 116 20.37 11.11 9.88
N VAL A 117 21.58 11.38 10.36
CA VAL A 117 21.79 12.09 11.62
C VAL A 117 21.85 13.58 11.31
N ASP A 118 21.22 14.39 12.15
CA ASP A 118 21.24 15.86 11.99
C ASP A 118 22.48 16.49 12.65
N ASP A 119 22.99 15.87 13.72
CA ASP A 119 24.10 16.35 14.53
C ASP A 119 25.38 15.51 14.36
N LEU A 120 25.99 15.59 13.16
CA LEU A 120 27.20 14.84 12.82
C LEU A 120 28.39 15.09 13.75
N GLU A 121 28.49 16.28 14.34
CA GLU A 121 29.57 16.67 15.26
C GLU A 121 29.62 15.80 16.53
N ASN A 122 28.47 15.23 16.93
CA ASN A 122 28.37 14.41 18.13
C ASN A 122 28.65 12.92 17.86
N ILE A 123 28.77 12.51 16.58
CA ILE A 123 29.04 11.12 16.23
C ILE A 123 30.47 10.74 16.66
N ASN A 124 30.56 9.85 17.64
CA ASN A 124 31.81 9.48 18.30
C ASN A 124 32.33 8.08 17.94
N CYS A 125 31.67 7.34 17.05
CA CYS A 125 32.10 6.01 16.63
C CYS A 125 32.36 5.95 15.11
N PRO A 126 33.23 5.03 14.64
CA PRO A 126 33.58 4.91 13.23
C PRO A 126 32.40 4.44 12.36
N GLU A 127 31.55 3.56 12.90
CA GLU A 127 30.42 2.95 12.18
C GLU A 127 29.11 3.23 12.94
N PRO A 128 28.52 4.43 12.79
CA PRO A 128 27.25 4.75 13.42
C PRO A 128 26.12 3.94 12.74
N TYR A 129 25.26 3.33 13.55
CA TYR A 129 24.09 2.59 13.07
C TYR A 129 22.89 2.85 13.98
N PHE A 130 21.68 2.56 13.50
CA PHE A 130 20.49 2.51 14.32
C PHE A 130 19.85 1.13 14.21
N SER A 131 19.09 0.73 15.23
CA SER A 131 18.36 -0.52 15.25
C SER A 131 16.92 -0.29 15.71
N GLY A 132 16.01 -1.16 15.30
CA GLY A 132 14.62 -1.07 15.73
C GLY A 132 13.77 -2.23 15.26
N GLU A 133 12.51 -2.21 15.66
CA GLU A 133 11.48 -3.12 15.18
C GLU A 133 10.57 -2.39 14.18
N LEU A 134 10.62 -2.82 12.92
CA LEU A 134 9.83 -2.29 11.83
C LEU A 134 8.60 -3.15 11.63
N CYS A 135 7.40 -2.56 11.74
CA CYS A 135 6.15 -3.26 11.48
C CYS A 135 5.38 -2.67 10.30
N TYR A 136 4.87 -3.55 9.43
CA TYR A 136 4.09 -3.18 8.26
C TYR A 136 3.24 -4.36 7.76
N ALA A 137 2.20 -4.05 6.98
CA ALA A 137 1.41 -5.08 6.30
C ALA A 137 2.18 -5.63 5.10
N LYS A 138 2.76 -6.82 5.25
CA LYS A 138 3.57 -7.44 4.21
C LYS A 138 2.70 -7.78 3.00
N TYR A 139 3.22 -7.46 1.82
CA TYR A 139 2.63 -7.96 0.58
C TYR A 139 3.03 -9.42 0.40
N VAL A 140 2.03 -10.29 0.31
CA VAL A 140 2.17 -11.70 -0.01
C VAL A 140 1.40 -11.90 -1.31
N ASP A 141 2.06 -12.43 -2.34
CA ASP A 141 1.36 -12.83 -3.55
C ASP A 141 0.29 -13.85 -3.17
N THR A 142 -0.96 -13.57 -3.54
CA THR A 142 -2.02 -14.57 -3.38
C THR A 142 -1.59 -15.82 -4.15
N PRO A 143 -1.60 -17.02 -3.54
CA PRO A 143 -1.34 -18.24 -4.29
C PRO A 143 -2.25 -18.21 -5.50
N GLU A 144 -1.69 -18.47 -6.69
CA GLU A 144 -2.47 -18.45 -7.92
C GLU A 144 -3.72 -19.31 -7.71
N CYS A 145 -4.86 -18.65 -7.52
CA CYS A 145 -6.13 -19.29 -7.71
C CYS A 145 -6.12 -19.67 -9.19
N LYS A 146 -5.68 -20.91 -9.49
CA LYS A 146 -6.01 -21.58 -10.74
C LYS A 146 -7.45 -21.23 -10.99
N LYS A 147 -7.73 -20.59 -12.11
CA LYS A 147 -9.04 -20.09 -12.53
C LYS A 147 -10.09 -21.19 -12.31
N GLU A 148 -10.63 -21.28 -11.11
CA GLU A 148 -11.78 -22.11 -10.80
C GLU A 148 -12.96 -21.23 -11.16
N LYS A 149 -13.48 -21.58 -12.34
CA LYS A 149 -14.77 -21.22 -12.95
C LYS A 149 -15.58 -20.22 -12.14
N ASP A 150 -15.94 -19.12 -12.81
CA ASP A 150 -17.01 -18.19 -12.43
C ASP A 150 -18.12 -18.88 -11.63
N ILE A 151 -18.03 -18.81 -10.30
CA ILE A 151 -19.20 -18.94 -9.46
C ILE A 151 -19.72 -17.50 -9.34
N GLU A 152 -20.67 -17.20 -10.20
CA GLU A 152 -21.49 -16.00 -10.15
C GLU A 152 -22.26 -15.99 -8.82
N ILE A 153 -21.61 -15.55 -7.74
CA ILE A 153 -22.28 -15.23 -6.49
C ILE A 153 -22.86 -13.84 -6.68
N GLY A 154 -24.08 -13.80 -7.25
CA GLY A 154 -24.92 -12.61 -7.30
C GLY A 154 -25.36 -12.17 -5.91
N VAL A 155 -24.47 -11.48 -5.16
CA VAL A 155 -24.85 -10.79 -3.93
C VAL A 155 -24.31 -9.36 -3.98
N PRO A 156 -25.19 -8.34 -3.91
CA PRO A 156 -24.77 -6.95 -3.87
C PRO A 156 -24.17 -6.66 -2.49
N ILE A 157 -22.84 -6.48 -2.42
CA ILE A 157 -22.18 -5.98 -1.21
C ILE A 157 -22.42 -4.47 -1.15
N ALA A 158 -23.62 -4.11 -0.69
CA ALA A 158 -23.95 -2.77 -0.27
C ALA A 158 -23.37 -2.53 1.14
N THR A 159 -22.41 -1.60 1.22
CA THR A 159 -22.31 -0.59 2.29
C THR A 159 -22.53 -1.05 3.74
N SER A 160 -21.51 -1.61 4.37
CA SER A 160 -21.19 -1.44 5.81
C SER A 160 -19.86 -2.15 6.00
N ILE A 161 -18.74 -1.48 6.19
CA ILE A 161 -18.22 -1.02 7.48
C ILE A 161 -17.17 0.02 7.10
N PHE A 162 -17.43 1.32 7.28
CA PHE A 162 -16.44 2.39 7.52
C PHE A 162 -17.24 3.67 7.72
N GLY A 163 -17.74 3.86 8.94
CA GLY A 163 -18.20 5.17 9.39
C GLY A 163 -16.99 6.04 9.71
N ALA A 164 -16.89 7.18 9.03
CA ALA A 164 -15.86 8.23 9.10
C ALA A 164 -14.45 7.75 8.66
N ILE A 165 -13.91 8.17 7.50
CA ILE A 165 -13.69 9.54 7.05
C ILE A 165 -13.91 9.67 5.52
N GLY A 166 -15.02 10.33 5.15
CA GLY A 166 -15.12 11.38 4.11
C GLY A 166 -14.75 11.16 2.64
N ASP A 167 -13.60 10.59 2.28
CA ASP A 167 -12.98 10.89 0.97
C ASP A 167 -12.88 9.72 -0.02
N PHE A 168 -13.00 8.47 0.44
CA PHE A 168 -12.85 7.31 -0.46
C PHE A 168 -14.01 7.14 -1.45
N GLY A 169 -15.23 7.51 -1.07
CA GLY A 169 -16.41 7.42 -1.94
C GLY A 169 -16.35 8.38 -3.14
N PHE A 170 -15.77 9.57 -2.95
CA PHE A 170 -15.64 10.56 -4.02
C PHE A 170 -14.55 10.19 -5.03
N ILE A 171 -13.43 9.64 -4.55
CA ILE A 171 -12.30 9.24 -5.39
C ILE A 171 -12.66 7.99 -6.22
N MET A 172 -13.29 6.97 -5.61
CA MET A 172 -13.71 5.77 -6.34
C MET A 172 -14.83 6.07 -7.36
N GLY A 173 -15.76 6.98 -7.03
CA GLY A 173 -16.79 7.42 -7.97
C GLY A 173 -16.24 8.12 -9.21
N ARG A 174 -15.15 8.90 -9.09
CA ARG A 174 -14.49 9.56 -10.23
C ARG A 174 -13.66 8.60 -11.08
N ILE A 175 -12.98 7.63 -10.46
CA ILE A 175 -12.18 6.63 -11.17
C ILE A 175 -13.10 5.70 -11.98
N SER A 176 -14.20 5.24 -11.39
CA SER A 176 -15.18 4.37 -12.07
C SER A 176 -15.85 5.08 -13.26
N ARG A 177 -16.22 6.35 -13.12
CA ARG A 177 -16.80 7.12 -14.24
C ARG A 177 -15.79 7.34 -15.37
N ARG A 178 -14.52 7.60 -15.06
CA ARG A 178 -13.47 7.77 -16.09
C ARG A 178 -13.18 6.47 -16.83
N ALA A 179 -13.15 5.33 -16.14
CA ALA A 179 -12.98 4.02 -16.77
C ALA A 179 -14.16 3.70 -17.71
N GLN A 180 -15.39 3.99 -17.30
CA GLN A 180 -16.59 3.76 -18.11
C GLN A 180 -16.65 4.72 -19.33
N GLN A 181 -16.20 5.96 -19.19
CA GLN A 181 -16.07 6.90 -20.31
C GLN A 181 -14.98 6.49 -21.30
N LEU A 182 -13.83 5.99 -20.82
CA LEU A 182 -12.77 5.46 -21.67
C LEU A 182 -13.21 4.22 -22.45
N LYS A 183 -14.00 3.34 -21.82
CA LYS A 183 -14.56 2.16 -22.50
C LYS A 183 -15.54 2.57 -23.60
N LYS A 184 -16.48 3.47 -23.32
CA LYS A 184 -17.40 4.02 -24.33
C LYS A 184 -16.67 4.76 -25.46
N ALA A 185 -15.62 5.53 -25.16
CA ALA A 185 -14.83 6.23 -26.18
C ALA A 185 -14.09 5.26 -27.11
N ARG A 186 -13.54 4.16 -26.57
CA ARG A 186 -12.90 3.09 -27.37
C ARG A 186 -13.91 2.34 -28.24
N GLU A 187 -15.09 2.04 -27.73
CA GLU A 187 -16.18 1.42 -28.51
C GLU A 187 -16.63 2.32 -29.66
N ILE A 188 -16.78 3.64 -29.42
CA ILE A 188 -17.12 4.61 -30.47
C ILE A 188 -16.02 4.71 -31.52
N GLN A 189 -14.73 4.70 -31.12
CA GLN A 189 -13.62 4.70 -32.06
C GLN A 189 -13.56 3.41 -32.89
N ALA A 190 -13.81 2.25 -32.28
CA ALA A 190 -13.86 0.96 -32.98
C ALA A 190 -15.01 0.92 -34.00
N GLN A 191 -16.20 1.44 -33.64
CA GLN A 191 -17.34 1.54 -34.56
C GLN A 191 -17.06 2.51 -35.73
N LYS A 192 -16.41 3.65 -35.47
CA LYS A 192 -16.01 4.60 -36.54
C LYS A 192 -14.98 3.99 -37.48
N LEU A 193 -14.02 3.22 -36.96
CA LEU A 193 -13.02 2.54 -37.78
C LEU A 193 -13.65 1.43 -38.64
N ALA A 194 -14.59 0.67 -38.08
CA ALA A 194 -15.34 -0.36 -38.80
C ALA A 194 -16.23 0.26 -39.91
N ALA A 195 -16.92 1.37 -39.62
CA ALA A 195 -17.72 2.09 -40.61
C ALA A 195 -16.87 2.66 -41.74
N LYS A 196 -15.65 3.15 -41.44
CA LYS A 196 -14.71 3.66 -42.44
C LYS A 196 -14.17 2.56 -43.35
N LYS A 197 -13.87 1.36 -42.81
CA LYS A 197 -13.51 0.18 -43.60
C LYS A 197 -14.65 -0.27 -44.52
N MET A 198 -15.89 -0.35 -44.02
CA MET A 198 -17.05 -0.70 -44.84
C MET A 198 -17.34 0.31 -45.96
N MET A 199 -17.03 1.61 -45.76
CA MET A 199 -17.13 2.62 -46.83
C MET A 199 -16.00 2.52 -47.87
N GLN A 200 -14.79 2.08 -47.46
CA GLN A 200 -13.69 1.81 -48.40
C GLN A 200 -13.97 0.58 -49.25
N ASP A 201 -14.49 -0.50 -48.66
CA ASP A 201 -14.83 -1.73 -49.39
C ASP A 201 -16.01 -1.53 -50.36
N LYS A 202 -16.99 -0.67 -50.01
CA LYS A 202 -18.06 -0.27 -50.96
C LYS A 202 -17.55 0.56 -52.14
N LYS A 203 -16.42 1.26 -52.01
CA LYS A 203 -15.80 2.02 -53.11
C LYS A 203 -14.97 1.14 -54.04
N SER A 204 -14.46 -0.01 -53.59
CA SER A 204 -13.69 -0.94 -54.43
C SER A 204 -14.54 -1.91 -55.24
N ILE A 205 -15.85 -1.97 -55.00
CA ILE A 205 -16.81 -2.83 -55.75
C ILE A 205 -17.48 -2.06 -56.91
N LYS A 206 -17.23 -0.75 -57.05
CA LYS A 206 -17.60 0.04 -58.24
C LYS A 206 -16.35 0.32 -59.07
N LEU A 207 -15.86 -0.71 -59.76
CA LEU A 207 -14.99 -0.63 -60.94
C LEU A 207 -15.35 -1.79 -61.86
#